data_AF-W2YGK8-F1
#
_entry.id   AF-W2YGK8-F1
#
_cell.length_a   1.000
_cell.length_b   1.000
_cell.length_c   1.000
_cell.angle_alpha   90.00
_cell.angle_beta   90.00
_cell.angle_gamma   90.00
#
_symmetry.space_group_name_H-M   'P 1'
#
loop_
_entity.id
_entity.type
_entity.pdbx_description
1 polymer ?
#
loop_
_entity_poly.entity_id
_entity_poly.type
_entity_poly.pdbx_seq_one_letter_code
_entity_poly.pdbx_strand_id
1 'polypeptide(L)'
;MLKQFLMAHTQTWTSRPKKLVVCNARKWIAFGRSVKKRDRGAFGFQVEVFDGHREEDETLTFVTRSDTTRMRWFEAMQSAVNRTRLSRNSFSDIDEAANTTLVECVAKNRGGPYLVIPDINLLGPVTSASFFLKSEVPEEMPFWGTYHGDQGIIKYASLFKQCLDVVSVEEKSIQAIGYSVIVEFDATFRRSENIDFDDSEPAVKCACTDTYLISGNQIIGLTRTIADSEKLLQLLCDDE
;
A
#
# COMPACT_ATOMS: atom_id res chain seq x y z
N MET A 1 -4.00 -10.65 -30.93
CA MET A 1 -3.90 -11.46 -29.69
C MET A 1 -4.27 -10.64 -28.45
N LEU A 2 -3.58 -9.54 -28.10
CA LEU A 2 -3.92 -8.65 -26.98
C LEU A 2 -5.37 -8.10 -27.01
N LYS A 3 -5.84 -7.71 -28.20
CA LYS A 3 -7.18 -7.13 -28.41
C LYS A 3 -8.33 -8.13 -28.21
N GLN A 4 -8.09 -9.43 -28.43
CA GLN A 4 -9.08 -10.49 -28.22
C GLN A 4 -9.15 -10.93 -26.76
N PHE A 5 -8.04 -10.87 -26.04
CA PHE A 5 -7.99 -11.09 -24.59
C PHE A 5 -8.84 -10.04 -23.84
N LEU A 6 -8.74 -8.76 -24.25
CA LEU A 6 -9.46 -7.64 -23.62
C LEU A 6 -10.99 -7.68 -23.78
N MET A 7 -11.53 -8.43 -24.74
CA MET A 7 -12.97 -8.43 -25.04
C MET A 7 -13.75 -9.57 -24.38
N ALA A 8 -13.10 -10.56 -23.77
CA ALA A 8 -13.77 -11.78 -23.31
C ALA A 8 -14.38 -11.69 -21.90
N HIS A 9 -14.01 -10.70 -21.07
CA HIS A 9 -14.31 -10.71 -19.63
C HIS A 9 -14.91 -9.41 -19.13
N THR A 10 -16.17 -9.15 -19.47
CA THR A 10 -16.99 -8.11 -18.82
C THR A 10 -18.15 -8.77 -18.08
N GLN A 11 -18.03 -8.92 -16.75
CA GLN A 11 -19.12 -9.40 -15.90
C GLN A 11 -20.12 -8.27 -15.62
N THR A 12 -21.41 -8.61 -15.64
CA THR A 12 -22.53 -7.69 -15.42
C THR A 12 -23.00 -7.74 -13.96
N TRP A 13 -23.18 -6.55 -13.38
CA TRP A 13 -23.45 -6.30 -11.96
C TRP A 13 -24.93 -6.44 -11.58
N THR A 14 -25.25 -7.11 -10.45
CA THR A 14 -26.56 -6.99 -9.77
C THR A 14 -26.39 -6.87 -8.26
N SER A 15 -27.18 -5.99 -7.62
CA SER A 15 -27.06 -5.62 -6.21
C SER A 15 -27.50 -6.74 -5.25
N ARG A 16 -26.57 -7.26 -4.44
CA ARG A 16 -26.81 -8.22 -3.33
C ARG A 16 -26.14 -7.72 -2.03
N PRO A 17 -26.46 -8.31 -0.84
CA PRO A 17 -25.93 -7.89 0.46
C PRO A 17 -24.40 -8.02 0.57
N LYS A 18 -23.74 -7.02 1.17
CA LYS A 18 -22.27 -6.98 1.35
C LYS A 18 -21.79 -8.13 2.24
N LYS A 19 -20.75 -8.86 1.82
CA LYS A 19 -20.05 -9.85 2.67
C LYS A 19 -18.56 -9.51 2.69
N LEU A 20 -18.16 -8.70 3.67
CA LEU A 20 -16.78 -8.25 3.83
C LEU A 20 -15.90 -9.41 4.31
N VAL A 21 -14.76 -9.58 3.65
CA VAL A 21 -13.77 -10.60 3.93
C VAL A 21 -12.44 -9.92 4.23
N VAL A 22 -11.82 -10.28 5.36
CA VAL A 22 -10.54 -9.73 5.79
C VAL A 22 -9.42 -10.29 4.91
N CYS A 23 -8.77 -9.42 4.11
CA CYS A 23 -7.75 -9.79 3.12
C CYS A 23 -6.33 -9.52 3.61
N ASN A 24 -6.18 -8.46 4.41
CA ASN A 24 -4.91 -8.07 5.00
C ASN A 24 -5.15 -7.41 6.36
N ALA A 25 -4.20 -7.56 7.27
CA ALA A 25 -4.17 -6.81 8.52
C ALA A 25 -2.76 -6.24 8.68
N ARG A 26 -2.65 -4.97 9.05
CA ARG A 26 -1.37 -4.29 9.29
C ARG A 26 -1.43 -3.44 10.54
N LYS A 27 -0.31 -3.35 11.24
CA LYS A 27 -0.20 -2.44 12.40
C LYS A 27 -0.11 -1.01 11.86
N TRP A 28 -0.97 -0.13 12.37
CA TRP A 28 -1.04 1.28 12.00
C TRP A 28 -0.64 2.10 13.23
N ILE A 29 0.01 3.25 13.07
CA ILE A 29 0.38 4.04 14.24
C ILE A 29 -0.74 5.02 14.58
N ALA A 30 -1.04 5.13 15.87
CA ALA A 30 -1.91 6.17 16.40
C ALA A 30 -1.17 6.94 17.51
N PHE A 31 -1.54 8.21 17.61
CA PHE A 31 -0.84 9.27 18.34
C PHE A 31 -0.84 9.09 19.87
N GLY A 32 0.13 9.75 20.53
CA GLY A 32 0.07 10.06 21.96
C GLY A 32 0.59 8.96 22.88
N ARG A 33 1.86 8.56 22.73
CA ARG A 33 2.53 7.66 23.68
C ARG A 33 2.97 8.43 24.92
N SER A 34 2.57 7.98 26.10
CA SER A 34 3.15 8.50 27.35
C SER A 34 4.59 7.99 27.51
N VAL A 35 5.57 8.89 27.57
CA VAL A 35 6.99 8.55 27.82
C VAL A 35 7.16 7.72 29.11
N LYS A 36 6.33 7.99 30.12
CA LYS A 36 6.33 7.27 31.41
C LYS A 36 5.55 5.95 31.39
N LYS A 37 4.64 5.74 30.42
CA LYS A 37 3.79 4.55 30.31
C LYS A 37 3.67 4.15 28.85
N ARG A 38 4.70 3.45 28.34
CA ARG A 38 4.82 3.05 26.93
C ARG A 38 3.63 2.24 26.39
N ASP A 39 2.90 1.53 27.25
CA ASP A 39 1.70 0.75 26.87
C ASP A 39 0.37 1.54 26.97
N ARG A 40 0.42 2.85 27.29
CA ARG A 40 -0.76 3.73 27.28
C ARG A 40 -0.62 4.80 26.21
N GLY A 41 -1.53 4.76 25.26
CA GLY A 41 -1.63 5.67 24.11
C GLY A 41 -2.76 5.23 23.18
N ALA A 42 -2.83 5.81 21.99
CA ALA A 42 -3.65 5.24 20.92
C ALA A 42 -2.79 4.29 20.10
N PHE A 43 -3.28 3.08 19.80
CA PHE A 43 -2.56 2.09 19.01
C PHE A 43 -3.47 1.61 17.87
N GLY A 44 -3.09 1.96 16.65
CA GLY A 44 -3.85 1.65 15.44
C GLY A 44 -3.54 0.25 14.88
N PHE A 45 -4.47 -0.34 14.17
CA PHE A 45 -4.16 -1.31 13.14
C PHE A 45 -5.21 -1.18 12.04
N GLN A 46 -4.80 -1.38 10.80
CA GLN A 46 -5.70 -1.36 9.67
C GLN A 46 -5.97 -2.79 9.22
N VAL A 47 -7.18 -3.00 8.73
CA VAL A 47 -7.58 -4.23 8.07
C VAL A 47 -8.13 -3.83 6.72
N GLU A 48 -7.55 -4.38 5.66
CA GLU A 48 -8.13 -4.28 4.32
C GLU A 48 -9.15 -5.40 4.21
N VAL A 49 -10.41 -5.01 4.02
CA VAL A 49 -11.52 -5.95 3.80
C VAL A 49 -12.04 -5.81 2.39
N PHE A 50 -12.18 -6.94 1.72
CA PHE A 50 -12.74 -7.05 0.38
C PHE A 50 -14.21 -7.43 0.47
N ASP A 51 -15.07 -6.66 -0.17
CA ASP A 51 -16.39 -7.17 -0.53
C ASP A 51 -16.27 -8.09 -1.75
N GLY A 52 -16.32 -9.40 -1.49
CA GLY A 52 -16.24 -10.45 -2.51
C GLY A 52 -17.25 -10.36 -3.64
N HIS A 53 -18.28 -9.54 -3.51
CA HIS A 53 -19.30 -9.31 -4.52
C HIS A 53 -19.22 -7.93 -5.16
N ARG A 54 -18.56 -6.97 -4.52
CA ARG A 54 -18.45 -5.59 -5.00
C ARG A 54 -17.08 -5.17 -5.50
N GLU A 55 -16.03 -5.96 -5.27
CA GLU A 55 -14.67 -5.53 -5.63
C GLU A 55 -14.36 -4.14 -5.05
N GLU A 56 -15.03 -3.84 -3.94
CA GLU A 56 -14.81 -2.66 -3.12
C GLU A 56 -13.94 -3.11 -1.94
N ASP A 57 -12.74 -2.56 -1.90
CA ASP A 57 -11.88 -2.63 -0.72
C ASP A 57 -12.26 -1.53 0.25
N GLU A 58 -12.66 -1.92 1.46
CA GLU A 58 -12.81 -1.02 2.58
C GLU A 58 -11.57 -1.17 3.48
N THR A 59 -10.87 -0.06 3.73
CA THR A 59 -9.81 -0.03 4.75
C THR A 59 -10.45 0.31 6.09
N LEU A 60 -10.53 -0.66 6.98
CA LEU A 60 -11.02 -0.46 8.35
C LEU A 60 -9.84 -0.12 9.26
N THR A 61 -9.86 1.07 9.84
CA THR A 61 -8.87 1.48 10.85
C THR A 61 -9.42 1.26 12.25
N PHE A 62 -8.76 0.41 13.03
CA PHE A 62 -9.08 0.13 14.42
C PHE A 62 -8.09 0.83 15.34
N VAL A 63 -8.59 1.50 16.37
CA VAL A 63 -7.76 2.18 17.37
C VAL A 63 -8.04 1.59 18.75
N THR A 64 -6.98 1.16 19.43
CA THR A 64 -7.03 0.58 20.78
C THR A 64 -6.23 1.43 21.77
N ARG A 65 -6.47 1.23 23.06
CA ARG A 65 -5.84 2.02 24.15
C ARG A 65 -4.52 1.44 24.69
N SER A 66 -4.14 0.24 24.24
CA SER A 66 -2.89 -0.41 24.62
C SER A 66 -2.33 -1.25 23.49
N ASP A 67 -1.00 -1.35 23.44
CA ASP A 67 -0.30 -2.10 22.40
C ASP A 67 -0.63 -3.59 22.49
N THR A 68 -0.73 -4.09 23.73
CA THR A 68 -1.12 -5.48 24.01
C THR A 68 -2.49 -5.83 23.41
N THR A 69 -3.45 -4.91 23.47
CA THR A 69 -4.79 -5.12 22.89
C THR A 69 -4.74 -5.06 21.37
N ARG A 70 -4.01 -4.09 20.81
CA ARG A 70 -3.73 -4.01 19.36
C ARG A 70 -3.17 -5.35 18.85
N MET A 71 -2.13 -5.88 19.50
CA MET A 71 -1.47 -7.11 19.11
C MET A 71 -2.41 -8.30 19.05
N ARG A 72 -3.25 -8.49 20.08
CA ARG A 72 -4.24 -9.59 20.11
C ARG A 72 -5.26 -9.47 18.98
N TRP A 73 -5.79 -8.27 18.74
CA TRP A 73 -6.76 -8.05 17.67
C TRP A 73 -6.12 -8.23 16.30
N PHE A 74 -4.91 -7.72 16.12
CA PHE A 74 -4.11 -7.89 14.91
C PHE A 74 -3.87 -9.38 14.60
N GLU A 75 -3.41 -10.16 15.58
CA GLU A 75 -3.16 -11.60 15.41
C GLU A 75 -4.44 -12.36 15.07
N ALA A 76 -5.56 -12.04 15.73
CA ALA A 76 -6.85 -12.65 15.43
C ALA A 76 -7.31 -12.35 13.99
N MET A 77 -7.14 -11.11 13.54
CA MET A 77 -7.46 -10.70 12.17
C MET A 77 -6.52 -11.34 11.16
N GLN A 78 -5.21 -11.36 11.40
CA GLN A 78 -4.23 -12.05 10.56
C GLN A 78 -4.54 -13.55 10.45
N SER A 79 -4.99 -14.18 11.54
CA SER A 79 -5.40 -15.58 11.54
C SER A 79 -6.70 -15.80 10.75
N ALA A 80 -7.62 -14.82 10.74
CA ALA A 80 -8.80 -14.83 9.88
C ALA A 80 -8.45 -14.62 8.41
N VAL A 81 -7.50 -13.74 8.10
CA VAL A 81 -6.90 -13.58 6.75
C VAL A 81 -6.38 -14.93 6.27
N ASN A 82 -5.48 -15.56 7.03
CA ASN A 82 -4.83 -16.81 6.64
C ASN A 82 -5.85 -17.94 6.42
N ARG A 83 -6.85 -18.06 7.29
CA ARG A 83 -7.94 -19.06 7.12
C ARG A 83 -8.78 -18.79 5.88
N THR A 84 -9.08 -17.52 5.60
CA THR A 84 -9.83 -17.15 4.41
C THR A 84 -9.03 -17.51 3.15
N ARG A 85 -7.74 -17.15 3.11
CA ARG A 85 -6.81 -17.50 2.02
C ARG A 85 -6.82 -19.01 1.73
N LEU A 86 -6.67 -19.83 2.77
CA LEU A 86 -6.66 -21.30 2.65
C LEU A 86 -8.02 -21.90 2.21
N SER A 87 -9.13 -21.21 2.48
CA SER A 87 -10.48 -21.70 2.16
C SER A 87 -10.96 -21.33 0.76
N ARG A 88 -10.32 -20.35 0.10
CA ARG A 88 -10.79 -19.76 -1.15
C ARG A 88 -10.17 -20.47 -2.37
N ASN A 89 -10.79 -21.58 -2.77
CA ASN A 89 -10.58 -22.20 -4.09
C ASN A 89 -11.23 -21.40 -5.26
N SER A 90 -11.47 -20.09 -5.11
CA SER A 90 -12.24 -19.29 -6.08
C SER A 90 -11.38 -18.56 -7.11
N PHE A 91 -10.07 -18.44 -6.86
CA PHE A 91 -9.09 -17.90 -7.79
C PHE A 91 -8.10 -19.00 -8.10
N SER A 92 -7.70 -19.12 -9.37
CA SER A 92 -6.72 -20.13 -9.73
C SER A 92 -5.32 -19.63 -9.35
N ASP A 93 -4.43 -20.53 -8.95
CA ASP A 93 -3.00 -20.21 -8.74
C ASP A 93 -2.38 -19.51 -9.97
N ILE A 94 -2.95 -19.75 -11.16
CA ILE A 94 -2.57 -19.12 -12.44
C ILE A 94 -2.91 -17.62 -12.43
N ASP A 95 -4.07 -17.24 -11.90
CA ASP A 95 -4.49 -15.83 -11.80
C ASP A 95 -3.59 -15.09 -10.80
N GLU A 96 -3.25 -15.72 -9.68
CA GLU A 96 -2.35 -15.15 -8.66
C GLU A 96 -0.93 -14.95 -9.20
N ALA A 97 -0.40 -15.91 -9.96
CA ALA A 97 0.90 -15.79 -10.61
C ALA A 97 0.89 -14.69 -11.69
N ALA A 98 -0.17 -14.58 -12.49
CA ALA A 98 -0.32 -13.55 -13.51
C ALA A 98 -0.40 -12.15 -12.89
N ASN A 99 -1.17 -12.00 -11.81
CA ASN A 99 -1.31 -10.76 -11.06
C ASN A 99 0.01 -10.32 -10.42
N THR A 100 0.73 -11.26 -9.81
CA THR A 100 2.08 -11.02 -9.27
C THR A 100 3.02 -10.53 -10.37
N THR A 101 3.05 -11.24 -11.51
CA THR A 101 3.89 -10.87 -12.67
C THR A 101 3.57 -9.46 -13.18
N LEU A 102 2.27 -9.12 -13.29
CA LEU A 102 1.83 -7.80 -13.72
C LEU A 102 2.38 -6.70 -12.81
N VAL A 103 2.29 -6.90 -11.48
CA VAL A 103 2.81 -5.94 -10.51
C VAL A 103 4.33 -5.84 -10.55
N GLU A 104 5.04 -6.97 -10.65
CA GLU A 104 6.49 -6.94 -10.79
C GLU A 104 6.94 -6.16 -12.03
N CYS A 105 6.23 -6.27 -13.15
CA CYS A 105 6.54 -5.53 -14.37
C CYS A 105 6.46 -4.01 -14.21
N VAL A 106 5.56 -3.51 -13.34
CA VAL A 106 5.37 -2.06 -13.16
C VAL A 106 6.07 -1.51 -11.93
N ALA A 107 6.30 -2.36 -10.93
CA ALA A 107 6.87 -1.97 -9.66
C ALA A 107 8.38 -2.26 -9.58
N LYS A 108 8.96 -2.98 -10.54
CA LYS A 108 10.40 -3.23 -10.63
C LYS A 108 10.94 -2.74 -11.96
N ASN A 109 12.02 -1.96 -11.95
CA ASN A 109 12.65 -1.53 -13.19
C ASN A 109 13.46 -2.68 -13.81
N ARG A 110 12.86 -3.45 -14.73
CA ARG A 110 13.49 -4.57 -15.46
C ARG A 110 14.13 -5.64 -14.56
N GLY A 111 13.43 -6.03 -13.49
CA GLY A 111 13.96 -6.99 -12.50
C GLY A 111 14.93 -6.35 -11.49
N GLY A 112 15.08 -5.03 -11.50
CA GLY A 112 15.77 -4.26 -10.47
C GLY A 112 14.97 -4.13 -9.16
N PRO A 113 15.44 -3.28 -8.22
CA PRO A 113 14.77 -3.11 -6.93
C PRO A 113 13.37 -2.52 -7.09
N TYR A 114 12.55 -2.74 -6.07
CA TYR A 114 11.21 -2.19 -5.97
C TYR A 114 11.20 -0.66 -6.06
N LEU A 115 10.28 -0.13 -6.87
CA LEU A 115 10.11 1.29 -7.14
C LEU A 115 9.17 1.93 -6.12
N VAL A 116 9.77 2.54 -5.10
CA VAL A 116 9.01 3.31 -4.10
C VAL A 116 8.34 4.54 -4.73
N ILE A 117 8.80 5.06 -5.86
CA ILE A 117 8.07 6.11 -6.58
C ILE A 117 7.52 5.49 -7.86
N PRO A 118 6.19 5.45 -8.08
CA PRO A 118 5.62 4.84 -9.27
C PRO A 118 6.15 5.53 -10.53
N ASP A 119 6.61 4.74 -11.49
CA ASP A 119 6.98 5.24 -12.81
C ASP A 119 5.75 5.23 -13.70
N ILE A 120 5.29 6.42 -14.11
CA ILE A 120 4.13 6.58 -14.99
C ILE A 120 4.32 5.84 -16.34
N ASN A 121 5.55 5.71 -16.83
CA ASN A 121 5.81 5.03 -18.10
C ASN A 121 5.64 3.51 -17.99
N LEU A 122 5.80 2.96 -16.79
CA LEU A 122 5.59 1.54 -16.53
C LEU A 122 4.14 1.28 -16.08
N LEU A 123 3.63 2.08 -15.16
CA LEU A 123 2.30 1.90 -14.56
C LEU A 123 1.17 2.36 -15.49
N GLY A 124 1.31 3.52 -16.14
CA GLY A 124 0.27 4.13 -16.98
C GLY A 124 -0.33 3.19 -18.02
N PRO A 125 0.48 2.47 -18.83
CA PRO A 125 -0.01 1.56 -19.87
C PRO A 125 -0.93 0.42 -19.39
N VAL A 126 -0.87 0.05 -18.10
CA VAL A 126 -1.68 -1.02 -17.54
C VAL A 126 -2.74 -0.52 -16.55
N THR A 127 -2.86 0.79 -16.35
CA THR A 127 -3.89 1.34 -15.46
C THR A 127 -5.26 1.38 -16.14
N SER A 128 -6.32 1.30 -15.35
CA SER A 128 -7.68 1.55 -15.84
C SER A 128 -7.96 3.06 -15.92
N ALA A 129 -9.00 3.44 -16.69
CA ALA A 129 -9.45 4.83 -16.74
C ALA A 129 -9.94 5.38 -15.39
N SER A 130 -10.32 4.50 -14.45
CA SER A 130 -10.74 4.84 -13.10
C SER A 130 -9.63 4.67 -12.06
N PHE A 131 -8.38 4.54 -12.50
CA PHE A 131 -7.25 4.31 -11.60
C PHE A 131 -7.14 5.38 -10.52
N PHE A 132 -6.83 4.94 -9.30
CA PHE A 132 -6.47 5.82 -8.20
C PHE A 132 -5.21 5.35 -7.48
N LEU A 133 -4.42 6.30 -7.00
CA LEU A 133 -3.36 6.08 -6.03
C LEU A 133 -3.79 6.74 -4.73
N LYS A 134 -3.89 5.96 -3.65
CA LYS A 134 -4.18 6.45 -2.30
C LYS A 134 -2.90 6.40 -1.46
N SER A 135 -2.45 7.53 -0.94
CA SER A 135 -1.32 7.61 -0.03
C SER A 135 -1.82 7.73 1.41
N GLU A 136 -1.59 6.67 2.18
CA GLU A 136 -1.90 6.58 3.61
C GLU A 136 -0.64 6.88 4.42
N VAL A 137 -0.44 8.17 4.63
CA VAL A 137 0.54 8.79 5.52
C VAL A 137 -0.19 9.82 6.40
N PRO A 138 0.46 10.52 7.35
CA PRO A 138 -0.17 11.57 8.13
C PRO A 138 -0.64 12.70 7.20
N GLU A 139 -1.74 13.38 7.54
CA GLU A 139 -2.35 14.41 6.70
C GLU A 139 -1.41 15.60 6.46
N GLU A 140 -0.45 15.81 7.36
CA GLU A 140 0.58 16.83 7.29
C GLU A 140 1.60 16.58 6.18
N MET A 141 1.67 15.36 5.64
CA MET A 141 2.56 15.04 4.52
C MET A 141 2.04 15.65 3.20
N PRO A 142 2.90 16.35 2.42
CA PRO A 142 2.47 16.98 1.18
C PRO A 142 1.91 16.03 0.11
N PHE A 143 2.30 14.75 0.18
CA PHE A 143 1.84 13.70 -0.73
C PHE A 143 0.71 12.83 -0.16
N TRP A 144 0.09 13.23 0.95
CA TRP A 144 -1.12 12.59 1.48
C TRP A 144 -2.32 12.69 0.53
N GLY A 145 -3.24 11.75 0.61
CA GLY A 145 -4.55 11.80 -0.05
C GLY A 145 -4.68 10.85 -1.25
N THR A 146 -5.69 11.11 -2.08
CA THR A 146 -6.02 10.27 -3.25
C THR A 146 -5.77 11.02 -4.56
N TYR A 147 -5.13 10.34 -5.49
CA TYR A 147 -4.66 10.86 -6.78
C TYR A 147 -5.27 10.03 -7.90
N HIS A 148 -5.88 10.66 -8.91
CA HIS A 148 -6.62 9.95 -9.95
C HIS A 148 -5.94 10.01 -11.32
N GLY A 149 -5.90 8.85 -12.00
CA GLY A 149 -5.33 8.68 -13.33
C GLY A 149 -3.86 9.09 -13.46
N ASP A 150 -3.39 9.21 -14.70
CA ASP A 150 -1.99 9.52 -15.02
C ASP A 150 -1.51 10.82 -14.41
N GLN A 151 -2.33 11.88 -14.47
CA GLN A 151 -2.01 13.17 -13.86
C GLN A 151 -1.91 13.09 -12.34
N GLY A 152 -2.73 12.24 -11.72
CA GLY A 152 -2.64 11.93 -10.30
C GLY A 152 -1.31 11.26 -9.95
N ILE A 153 -0.89 10.25 -10.72
CA ILE A 153 0.39 9.56 -10.52
C ILE A 153 1.56 10.55 -10.64
N ILE A 154 1.56 11.38 -11.69
CA ILE A 154 2.61 12.39 -11.91
C ILE A 154 2.66 13.39 -10.75
N LYS A 155 1.49 13.88 -10.31
CA LYS A 155 1.39 14.80 -9.17
C LYS A 155 1.91 14.16 -7.89
N TYR A 156 1.49 12.93 -7.57
CA TYR A 156 1.97 12.19 -6.41
C TYR A 156 3.49 12.03 -6.46
N ALA A 157 4.04 11.55 -7.58
CA ALA A 157 5.48 11.34 -7.74
C ALA A 157 6.27 12.65 -7.60
N SER A 158 5.75 13.77 -8.11
CA SER A 158 6.38 15.09 -7.96
C SER A 158 6.38 15.56 -6.50
N LEU A 159 5.24 15.47 -5.80
CA LEU A 159 5.15 15.88 -4.40
C LEU A 159 6.05 15.02 -3.52
N PHE A 160 6.08 13.70 -3.78
CA PHE A 160 6.95 12.79 -3.07
C PHE A 160 8.43 13.18 -3.23
N LYS A 161 8.89 13.38 -4.48
CA LYS A 161 10.28 13.76 -4.80
C LYS A 161 10.68 15.13 -4.27
N GLN A 162 9.74 16.05 -4.08
CA GLN A 162 10.03 17.36 -3.49
C GLN A 162 10.31 17.26 -1.99
N CYS A 163 9.83 16.21 -1.33
CA CYS A 163 10.01 16.04 0.12
C CYS A 163 11.10 15.03 0.44
N LEU A 164 11.16 13.92 -0.30
CA LEU A 164 11.93 12.74 0.08
C LEU A 164 12.74 12.15 -1.07
N ASP A 165 13.98 11.80 -0.77
CA ASP A 165 14.82 10.91 -1.56
C ASP A 165 14.70 9.48 -1.04
N VAL A 166 14.75 8.52 -1.97
CA VAL A 166 14.77 7.08 -1.65
C VAL A 166 16.22 6.60 -1.71
N VAL A 167 16.80 6.30 -0.56
CA VAL A 167 18.22 5.89 -0.43
C VAL A 167 18.39 4.40 -0.71
N SER A 168 17.54 3.57 -0.11
CA SER A 168 17.59 2.11 -0.28
C SER A 168 16.23 1.48 -0.09
N VAL A 169 16.05 0.30 -0.69
CA VAL A 169 14.80 -0.46 -0.65
C VAL A 169 15.13 -1.93 -0.42
N GLU A 170 14.47 -2.53 0.56
CA GLU A 170 14.57 -3.94 0.90
C GLU A 170 13.18 -4.58 0.73
N GLU A 171 12.97 -5.30 -0.37
CA GLU A 171 11.74 -6.06 -0.59
C GLU A 171 11.65 -7.23 0.38
N LYS A 172 10.51 -7.36 1.06
CA LYS A 172 10.25 -8.46 2.01
C LYS A 172 9.39 -9.53 1.40
N SER A 173 8.27 -9.14 0.81
CA SER A 173 7.33 -10.07 0.23
C SER A 173 6.50 -9.43 -0.88
N ILE A 174 6.13 -10.25 -1.87
CA ILE A 174 5.08 -9.95 -2.84
C ILE A 174 4.10 -11.12 -2.84
N GLN A 175 2.82 -10.83 -2.64
CA GLN A 175 1.79 -11.85 -2.51
C GLN A 175 0.52 -11.41 -3.24
N ALA A 176 0.05 -12.22 -4.18
CA ALA A 176 -1.28 -12.09 -4.74
C ALA A 176 -2.33 -12.76 -3.82
N ILE A 177 -3.49 -12.13 -3.68
CA ILE A 177 -4.66 -12.63 -2.96
C ILE A 177 -5.88 -12.25 -3.77
N GLY A 178 -6.37 -13.20 -4.58
CA GLY A 178 -7.44 -12.92 -5.54
C GLY A 178 -7.07 -11.81 -6.52
N TYR A 179 -7.78 -10.69 -6.43
CA TYR A 179 -7.63 -9.53 -7.32
C TYR A 179 -6.70 -8.45 -6.74
N SER A 180 -6.12 -8.69 -5.57
CA SER A 180 -5.15 -7.79 -4.94
C SER A 180 -3.74 -8.38 -4.97
N VAL A 181 -2.73 -7.53 -5.12
CA VAL A 181 -1.32 -7.90 -4.91
C VAL A 181 -0.73 -6.97 -3.87
N ILE A 182 -0.20 -7.56 -2.81
CA ILE A 182 0.36 -6.86 -1.67
C ILE A 182 1.88 -6.99 -1.75
N VAL A 183 2.55 -5.85 -1.77
CA VAL A 183 4.01 -5.77 -1.72
C VAL A 183 4.42 -5.15 -0.39
N GLU A 184 5.21 -5.88 0.37
CA GLU A 184 5.81 -5.42 1.63
C GLU A 184 7.29 -5.16 1.41
N PHE A 185 7.76 -3.98 1.82
CA PHE A 185 9.16 -3.59 1.70
C PHE A 185 9.54 -2.60 2.79
N ASP A 186 10.82 -2.53 3.12
CA ASP A 186 11.36 -1.42 3.88
C ASP A 186 12.03 -0.44 2.93
N ALA A 187 11.77 0.85 3.13
CA ALA A 187 12.43 1.92 2.39
C ALA A 187 13.15 2.85 3.36
N THR A 188 14.37 3.23 3.00
CA THR A 188 15.15 4.24 3.70
C THR A 188 14.98 5.57 2.98
N PHE A 189 14.45 6.55 3.70
CA PHE A 189 14.17 7.88 3.17
C PHE A 189 15.11 8.91 3.76
N ARG A 190 15.42 9.93 2.97
CA ARG A 190 16.14 11.13 3.39
C ARG A 190 15.37 12.35 2.88
N ARG A 191 15.55 13.51 3.52
CA ARG A 191 14.97 14.77 3.03
C ARG A 191 15.55 15.07 1.65
N SER A 192 14.72 15.61 0.75
CA SER A 192 15.20 16.06 -0.55
C SER A 192 15.75 17.50 -0.39
N GLU A 193 17.05 17.64 -0.12
CA GLU A 193 17.74 18.93 -0.12
C GLU A 193 18.70 19.05 -1.32
N ASN A 194 18.90 20.28 -1.79
CA ASN A 194 19.82 20.59 -2.88
C ASN A 194 21.27 20.40 -2.40
N ILE A 195 21.78 19.17 -2.56
CA ILE A 195 23.21 18.82 -2.70
C ILE A 195 24.16 19.67 -1.82
N ASP A 196 24.08 19.52 -0.50
CA ASP A 196 25.27 19.73 0.32
C ASP A 196 25.88 18.35 0.63
N PHE A 197 27.15 18.20 0.24
CA PHE A 197 27.91 16.94 0.25
C PHE A 197 28.33 16.51 1.66
N ASP A 198 27.45 16.60 2.65
CA ASP A 198 27.71 16.03 3.97
C ASP A 198 26.99 14.68 4.10
N ASP A 199 27.77 13.62 4.29
CA ASP A 199 27.33 12.22 4.42
C ASP A 199 26.58 11.95 5.75
N SER A 200 26.16 13.01 6.42
CA SER A 200 25.63 13.04 7.79
C SER A 200 24.13 13.30 7.87
N GLU A 201 23.46 13.58 6.75
CA GLU A 201 22.01 13.85 6.75
C GLU A 201 21.20 12.67 7.35
N PRO A 202 20.23 12.96 8.23
CA PRO A 202 19.46 11.91 8.88
C PRO A 202 18.64 11.13 7.84
N ALA A 203 18.82 9.82 7.80
CA ALA A 203 18.01 8.91 7.01
C ALA A 203 17.14 8.04 7.93
N VAL A 204 15.88 7.82 7.53
CA VAL A 204 14.92 7.05 8.33
C VAL A 204 14.41 5.84 7.57
N LYS A 205 14.52 4.66 8.19
CA LYS A 205 13.96 3.41 7.67
C LYS A 205 12.49 3.26 8.09
N CYS A 206 11.61 3.09 7.11
CA CYS A 206 10.18 2.90 7.31
C CYS A 206 9.69 1.60 6.65
N ALA A 207 8.79 0.91 7.35
CA ALA A 207 8.05 -0.21 6.76
C ALA A 207 6.93 0.32 5.86
N CYS A 208 6.88 -0.18 4.64
CA CYS A 208 5.96 0.24 3.60
C CYS A 208 5.15 -0.95 3.07
N THR A 209 3.92 -0.67 2.67
CA THR A 209 3.04 -1.64 2.04
C THR A 209 2.34 -0.99 0.86
N ASP A 210 2.47 -1.60 -0.30
CA ASP A 210 1.73 -1.23 -1.49
C ASP A 210 0.72 -2.33 -1.82
N THR A 211 -0.54 -1.94 -1.93
CA THR A 211 -1.64 -2.84 -2.30
C THR A 211 -2.16 -2.42 -3.65
N TYR A 212 -1.85 -3.23 -4.65
CA TYR A 212 -2.33 -3.08 -6.02
C TYR A 212 -3.65 -3.80 -6.16
N LEU A 213 -4.65 -3.09 -6.68
CA LEU A 213 -5.94 -3.66 -7.04
C LEU A 213 -5.95 -3.92 -8.54
N ILE A 214 -6.32 -5.13 -8.92
CA ILE A 214 -6.27 -5.63 -10.29
C ILE A 214 -7.67 -6.06 -10.71
N SER A 215 -8.09 -5.68 -11.90
CA SER A 215 -9.32 -6.19 -12.53
C SER A 215 -9.00 -6.59 -13.96
N GLY A 216 -9.12 -7.88 -14.26
CA GLY A 216 -8.60 -8.45 -15.51
C GLY A 216 -7.09 -8.22 -15.61
N ASN A 217 -6.63 -7.62 -16.71
CA ASN A 217 -5.21 -7.28 -16.91
C ASN A 217 -4.90 -5.80 -16.63
N GLN A 218 -5.73 -5.12 -15.84
CA GLN A 218 -5.55 -3.72 -15.52
C GLN A 218 -5.37 -3.52 -14.02
N ILE A 219 -4.49 -2.59 -13.66
CA ILE A 219 -4.38 -2.09 -12.31
C ILE A 219 -5.41 -0.97 -12.15
N ILE A 220 -6.37 -1.16 -11.27
CA ILE A 220 -7.46 -0.21 -11.00
C ILE A 220 -7.19 0.67 -9.78
N GLY A 221 -6.22 0.30 -8.95
CA GLY A 221 -5.88 1.07 -7.76
C GLY A 221 -4.52 0.70 -7.19
N LEU A 222 -3.91 1.65 -6.49
CA LEU A 222 -2.71 1.47 -5.69
C LEU A 222 -2.92 2.18 -4.34
N THR A 223 -2.97 1.43 -3.25
CA THR A 223 -2.92 2.01 -1.90
C THR A 223 -1.53 1.84 -1.35
N ARG A 224 -0.84 2.95 -1.07
CA ARG A 224 0.45 2.98 -0.40
C ARG A 224 0.30 3.37 1.04
N THR A 225 0.95 2.62 1.92
CA THR A 225 0.96 2.87 3.35
C THR A 225 2.39 2.89 3.85
N ILE A 226 2.75 3.91 4.61
CA ILE A 226 4.04 4.00 5.29
C ILE A 226 3.77 3.93 6.79
N ALA A 227 4.00 2.78 7.41
CA ALA A 227 3.54 2.50 8.77
C ALA A 227 4.26 3.31 9.86
N ASP A 228 5.53 3.65 9.65
CA ASP A 228 6.35 4.46 10.58
C ASP A 228 6.51 5.92 10.12
N SER A 229 5.51 6.46 9.43
CA SER A 229 5.55 7.78 8.79
C SER A 229 5.75 8.96 9.74
N GLU A 230 5.60 8.80 11.07
CA GLU A 230 5.99 9.82 12.04
C GLU A 230 7.50 10.14 11.97
N LYS A 231 8.33 9.15 11.63
CA LYS A 231 9.76 9.35 11.39
C LYS A 231 10.00 10.28 10.20
N LEU A 232 9.11 10.24 9.21
CA LEU A 232 9.17 11.14 8.06
C LEU A 232 8.80 12.58 8.47
N LEU A 233 7.85 12.76 9.40
CA LEU A 233 7.53 14.09 9.92
C LEU A 233 8.73 14.67 10.68
N GLN A 234 9.39 13.87 11.51
CA GLN A 234 10.62 14.28 12.21
C GLN A 234 11.75 14.64 11.23
N LEU A 235 11.79 13.98 10.07
CA LEU A 235 12.77 14.26 9.02
C LEU A 235 12.45 15.56 8.26
N LEU A 236 11.18 15.94 8.15
CA LEU A 236 10.72 17.10 7.38
C LEU A 236 10.48 18.35 8.24
N CYS A 237 10.31 18.20 9.55
CA CYS A 237 10.19 19.30 10.50
C CYS A 237 11.54 19.53 11.18
N ASP A 238 12.17 20.66 10.89
CA ASP A 238 13.34 21.12 11.65
C ASP A 238 12.91 21.39 13.12
N ASP A 239 13.74 20.96 14.08
CA ASP A 239 13.62 21.35 15.49
C ASP A 239 13.74 22.89 15.60
N GLU A 240 12.63 23.58 15.87
CA GLU A 240 12.67 24.90 16.55
C GLU A 240 12.92 24.72 18.05
#